data_AF-A0A2G9UKD9-F1
#
_entry.id   AF-A0A2G9UKD9-F1
#
_cell.length_a   1.000
_cell.length_b   1.000
_cell.length_c   1.000
_cell.angle_alpha   90.00
_cell.angle_beta   90.00
_cell.angle_gamma   90.00
#
_symmetry.space_group_name_H-M   'P 1'
#
loop_
_entity.id
_entity.type
_entity.pdbx_description
1 polymer ?
#
loop_
_entity_poly.entity_id
_entity_poly.type
_entity_poly.pdbx_seq_one_letter_code
_entity_poly.pdbx_strand_id
1 'polypeptide(L)'
;MTDWLEIATSIFLWMAISYAVLYLSAAFVALMMMRRHPYVILFVIPLLAFHSLKDMSEGDRLPPPGTKSRGPPTVTGLSPTEGTPGTQITIRGENLGTDQNDLLMLFICGTDCMHTAKWKTDKKIIARLGQANRGLGEVKIATKSGGRGICNVKFRVFIAQIGPLEESAVWVDETQTVPGREYGQCVVLQAVRTVAQTSEERDALGLKPTTKKMDPTLLSKLFPDGSGNIRMESFNPQWYLLEHHSETP
;
A
#
# COMPACT_ATOMS: atom_id res chain seq x y z
N MET A 1 35.56 -44.91 -31.75
CA MET A 1 34.78 -45.23 -30.52
C MET A 1 34.04 -44.01 -29.96
N THR A 2 34.09 -42.85 -30.61
CA THR A 2 33.45 -41.59 -30.17
C THR A 2 32.05 -41.40 -30.77
N ASP A 3 31.81 -41.88 -31.99
CA ASP A 3 30.57 -41.61 -32.74
C ASP A 3 29.32 -42.21 -32.08
N TRP A 4 29.44 -43.40 -31.49
CA TRP A 4 28.33 -44.05 -30.77
C TRP A 4 27.91 -43.30 -29.50
N LEU A 5 28.85 -42.62 -28.82
CA LEU A 5 28.55 -41.82 -27.64
C LEU A 5 27.89 -40.49 -28.00
N GLU A 6 28.28 -39.87 -29.12
CA GLU A 6 27.63 -38.66 -29.64
C GLU A 6 26.17 -38.95 -30.05
N ILE A 7 25.93 -40.08 -30.70
CA ILE A 7 24.57 -40.52 -31.05
C ILE A 7 23.74 -40.74 -29.78
N ALA A 8 24.27 -41.46 -28.78
CA ALA A 8 23.55 -41.70 -27.54
C ALA A 8 23.23 -40.40 -26.78
N THR A 9 24.19 -39.48 -26.66
CA THR A 9 23.97 -38.19 -25.97
C THR A 9 22.95 -37.32 -26.70
N SER A 10 22.91 -37.34 -28.04
CA SER A 10 21.89 -36.62 -28.81
C SER A 10 20.47 -37.15 -28.56
N ILE A 11 20.30 -38.47 -28.40
CA ILE A 11 19.02 -39.11 -28.10
C ILE A 11 18.55 -38.74 -26.68
N PHE A 12 19.43 -38.83 -25.69
CA PHE A 12 19.09 -38.45 -24.32
C PHE A 12 18.79 -36.95 -24.19
N LEU A 13 19.52 -36.11 -24.91
CA LEU A 13 19.26 -34.67 -24.97
C LEU A 13 17.87 -34.39 -25.58
N TRP A 14 17.52 -35.05 -26.68
CA TRP A 14 16.23 -34.88 -27.33
C TRP A 14 15.06 -35.40 -26.46
N MET A 15 15.26 -36.51 -25.75
CA MET A 15 14.29 -37.05 -24.79
C MET A 15 14.11 -36.10 -23.59
N ALA A 16 15.19 -35.50 -23.09
CA ALA A 16 15.13 -34.52 -22.00
C ALA A 16 14.41 -33.23 -22.42
N ILE A 17 14.70 -32.73 -23.63
CA ILE A 17 14.04 -31.53 -24.18
C ILE A 17 12.54 -31.77 -24.37
N SER A 18 12.14 -32.90 -24.96
CA SER A 18 10.73 -33.23 -25.15
C SER A 18 9.98 -33.41 -23.82
N TYR A 19 10.62 -34.04 -22.82
CA TYR A 19 10.06 -34.15 -21.47
C TYR A 19 9.89 -32.77 -20.81
N ALA A 20 10.88 -31.88 -20.92
CA ALA A 20 10.81 -30.53 -20.39
C ALA A 20 9.68 -29.70 -21.03
N VAL A 21 9.49 -29.83 -22.35
CA VAL A 21 8.40 -29.15 -23.08
C VAL A 21 7.03 -29.67 -22.63
N LEU A 22 6.87 -30.98 -22.44
CA LEU A 22 5.64 -31.55 -21.89
C LEU A 22 5.35 -31.07 -20.47
N TYR A 23 6.39 -30.98 -19.62
CA TYR A 23 6.22 -30.54 -18.24
C TYR A 23 5.89 -29.04 -18.14
N LEU A 24 6.55 -28.20 -18.93
CA LEU A 24 6.30 -26.75 -18.98
C LEU A 24 4.93 -26.44 -19.57
N SER A 25 4.50 -27.16 -20.61
CA SER A 25 3.15 -27.01 -21.18
C SER A 25 2.07 -27.46 -20.19
N ALA A 26 2.25 -28.59 -19.50
CA ALA A 26 1.34 -29.03 -18.44
C ALA A 26 1.27 -28.03 -17.28
N ALA A 27 2.41 -27.47 -16.85
CA ALA A 27 2.45 -26.44 -15.82
C ALA A 27 1.77 -25.13 -16.27
N PHE A 28 1.94 -24.75 -17.54
CA PHE A 28 1.25 -23.59 -18.12
C PHE A 28 -0.26 -23.80 -18.20
N VAL A 29 -0.72 -25.00 -18.58
CA VAL A 29 -2.14 -25.37 -18.55
C VAL A 29 -2.67 -25.36 -17.13
N ALA A 30 -1.93 -25.90 -16.15
CA ALA A 30 -2.31 -25.84 -14.74
C ALA A 30 -2.39 -24.41 -14.21
N LEU A 31 -1.44 -23.54 -14.60
CA LEU A 31 -1.44 -22.12 -14.25
C LEU A 31 -2.63 -21.38 -14.88
N MET A 32 -2.95 -21.70 -16.15
CA MET A 32 -4.12 -21.18 -16.85
C MET A 32 -5.43 -21.68 -16.20
N MET A 33 -5.49 -22.93 -15.77
CA MET A 33 -6.61 -23.51 -15.02
C MET A 33 -6.77 -22.89 -13.63
N MET A 34 -5.68 -22.44 -12.99
CA MET A 34 -5.75 -21.65 -11.76
C MET A 34 -6.27 -20.23 -11.99
N ARG A 35 -6.11 -19.67 -13.20
CA ARG A 35 -6.45 -18.28 -13.52
C ARG A 35 -7.89 -18.05 -13.99
N ARG A 36 -8.68 -19.11 -14.26
CA ARG A 36 -10.11 -19.00 -14.58
C ARG A 36 -10.92 -20.16 -13.97
N HIS A 37 -11.51 -19.88 -12.80
CA HIS A 37 -12.53 -20.67 -12.08
C HIS A 37 -13.56 -21.35 -13.01
N PRO A 38 -13.94 -22.64 -12.76
CA PRO A 38 -14.86 -23.00 -11.65
C PRO A 38 -14.55 -24.32 -10.90
N TYR A 39 -13.56 -25.12 -11.32
CA TYR A 39 -13.30 -26.45 -10.75
C TYR A 39 -12.44 -26.45 -9.48
N VAL A 40 -11.75 -25.35 -9.18
CA VAL A 40 -11.00 -25.17 -7.92
C VAL A 40 -11.93 -25.29 -6.71
N ILE A 41 -13.16 -24.80 -6.81
CA ILE A 41 -14.16 -24.89 -5.73
C ILE A 41 -14.56 -26.35 -5.50
N LEU A 42 -14.67 -27.17 -6.56
CA LEU A 42 -15.08 -28.57 -6.47
C LEU A 42 -14.01 -29.49 -5.85
N PHE A 43 -12.72 -29.13 -5.97
CA PHE A 43 -11.60 -29.88 -5.37
C PHE A 43 -11.14 -29.30 -4.02
N VAL A 44 -11.26 -27.98 -3.81
CA VAL A 44 -10.89 -27.31 -2.56
C VAL A 44 -11.94 -27.55 -1.47
N ILE A 45 -13.23 -27.69 -1.79
CA ILE A 45 -14.25 -27.99 -0.77
C ILE A 45 -14.04 -29.38 -0.12
N PRO A 46 -13.82 -30.49 -0.86
CA PRO A 46 -13.51 -31.78 -0.25
C PRO A 46 -12.18 -31.77 0.52
N LEU A 47 -11.18 -31.03 0.04
CA LEU A 47 -9.86 -30.96 0.68
C LEU A 47 -9.87 -30.08 1.94
N LEU A 48 -10.65 -28.99 1.97
CA LEU A 48 -10.97 -28.23 3.18
C LEU A 48 -11.85 -29.01 4.14
N ALA A 49 -12.80 -29.82 3.64
CA ALA A 49 -13.60 -30.70 4.49
C ALA A 49 -12.75 -31.80 5.13
N PHE A 50 -11.79 -32.38 4.39
CA PHE A 50 -10.81 -33.32 4.94
C PHE A 50 -9.80 -32.67 5.88
N HIS A 51 -9.45 -31.38 5.68
CA HIS A 51 -8.65 -30.62 6.64
C HIS A 51 -9.45 -30.31 7.92
N SER A 52 -10.71 -29.88 7.79
CA SER A 52 -11.61 -29.65 8.93
C SER A 52 -11.95 -30.93 9.70
N LEU A 53 -11.98 -32.09 9.05
CA LEU A 53 -12.18 -33.37 9.74
C LEU A 53 -10.90 -33.82 10.49
N LYS A 54 -9.73 -33.34 10.08
CA LYS A 54 -8.47 -33.57 10.80
C LYS A 54 -8.30 -32.63 12.00
N ASP A 55 -8.90 -31.45 11.95
CA ASP A 55 -8.94 -30.52 13.09
C ASP A 55 -9.85 -31.03 14.24
N MET A 56 -10.70 -32.03 13.97
CA MET A 56 -11.59 -32.61 14.99
C MET A 56 -11.02 -33.87 15.66
N SER A 57 -9.91 -34.45 15.16
CA SER A 57 -9.22 -35.58 15.81
C SER A 57 -7.95 -35.19 16.57
N GLU A 58 -7.56 -33.92 16.55
CA GLU A 58 -6.39 -33.39 17.28
C GLU A 58 -6.81 -32.76 18.64
N GLY A 59 -7.97 -33.16 19.17
CA GLY A 59 -8.44 -32.80 20.52
C GLY A 59 -7.87 -33.67 21.65
N ASP A 60 -7.25 -34.81 21.32
CA ASP A 60 -6.83 -35.83 22.31
C ASP A 60 -5.30 -36.03 22.40
N ARG A 61 -4.49 -35.15 21.81
CA ARG A 61 -3.04 -35.18 22.09
C ARG A 61 -2.75 -34.36 23.34
N LEU A 62 -2.45 -35.08 24.41
CA LEU A 62 -1.94 -34.53 25.66
C LEU A 62 -0.80 -33.52 25.35
N PRO A 63 -0.92 -32.25 25.80
CA PRO A 63 0.13 -31.29 25.61
C PRO A 63 1.39 -31.74 26.38
N PRO A 64 2.59 -31.39 25.89
CA PRO A 64 3.84 -31.65 26.61
C PRO A 64 3.74 -31.12 28.05
N PRO A 65 4.29 -31.83 29.05
CA PRO A 65 4.16 -31.46 30.45
C PRO A 65 4.84 -30.10 30.69
N GLY A 66 4.04 -29.04 30.74
CA GLY A 66 4.53 -27.67 30.96
C GLY A 66 3.61 -26.55 30.48
N THR A 67 2.67 -26.78 29.57
CA THR A 67 1.72 -25.73 29.16
C THR A 67 0.42 -25.85 29.94
N LYS A 68 0.14 -24.88 30.81
CA LYS A 68 -1.19 -24.73 31.42
C LYS A 68 -2.18 -24.47 30.29
N SER A 69 -2.85 -25.50 29.79
CA SER A 69 -3.95 -25.37 28.84
C SER A 69 -5.04 -24.55 29.53
N ARG A 70 -5.11 -23.28 29.16
CA ARG A 70 -6.13 -22.36 29.62
C ARG A 70 -7.26 -22.43 28.60
N GLY A 71 -8.50 -22.28 29.06
CA GLY A 71 -9.66 -22.27 28.18
C GLY A 71 -9.51 -21.24 27.04
N PRO A 72 -10.32 -21.35 25.98
CA PRO A 72 -10.17 -20.53 24.79
C PRO A 72 -10.16 -19.01 25.12
N PRO A 73 -9.31 -18.20 24.46
CA PRO A 73 -9.25 -16.77 24.71
C PRO A 73 -10.61 -16.16 24.41
N THR A 74 -11.24 -15.53 25.40
CA THR A 74 -12.59 -14.97 25.25
C THR A 74 -12.53 -13.46 25.33
N VAL A 75 -12.96 -12.78 24.26
CA VAL A 75 -13.01 -11.31 24.20
C VAL A 75 -14.38 -10.83 24.68
N THR A 76 -14.39 -10.14 25.81
CA THR A 76 -15.61 -9.61 26.45
C THR A 76 -15.88 -8.17 26.07
N GLY A 77 -14.85 -7.37 25.74
CA GLY A 77 -15.03 -5.94 25.48
C GLY A 77 -13.91 -5.31 24.65
N LEU A 78 -14.28 -4.25 23.92
CA LEU A 78 -13.36 -3.44 23.11
C LEU A 78 -13.51 -1.97 23.50
N SER A 79 -12.38 -1.30 23.74
CA SER A 79 -12.34 0.12 24.10
C SER A 79 -11.28 0.83 23.27
N PRO A 80 -11.66 1.75 22.36
CA PRO A 80 -13.03 2.12 21.97
C PRO A 80 -13.74 1.00 21.16
N THR A 81 -15.06 1.08 21.03
CA THR A 81 -15.88 0.15 20.21
C THR A 81 -16.01 0.62 18.76
N GLU A 82 -15.68 1.89 18.50
CA GLU A 82 -15.64 2.49 17.17
C GLU A 82 -14.43 3.42 17.01
N GLY A 83 -13.97 3.60 15.76
CA GLY A 83 -12.85 4.49 15.48
C GLY A 83 -12.41 4.50 14.02
N THR A 84 -11.47 5.38 13.72
CA THR A 84 -10.82 5.49 12.41
C THR A 84 -9.63 4.53 12.30
N PRO A 85 -9.21 4.16 11.08
CA PRO A 85 -7.94 3.45 10.85
C PRO A 85 -6.78 4.15 11.56
N GLY A 86 -5.92 3.40 12.25
CA GLY A 86 -4.83 3.92 13.08
C GLY A 86 -5.17 4.13 14.56
N THR A 87 -6.46 4.07 14.95
CA THR A 87 -6.87 4.21 16.35
C THR A 87 -6.32 3.08 17.22
N GLN A 88 -5.90 3.42 18.45
CA GLN A 88 -5.44 2.44 19.43
C GLN A 88 -6.64 1.79 20.14
N ILE A 89 -6.76 0.48 19.99
CA ILE A 89 -7.84 -0.34 20.54
C ILE A 89 -7.30 -1.15 21.71
N THR A 90 -8.01 -1.10 22.84
CA THR A 90 -7.78 -1.95 24.00
C THR A 90 -8.78 -3.08 24.00
N ILE A 91 -8.28 -4.30 23.85
CA ILE A 91 -9.05 -5.54 23.89
C ILE A 91 -9.05 -6.05 25.33
N ARG A 92 -10.25 -6.27 25.87
CA ARG A 92 -10.49 -6.84 27.19
C ARG A 92 -11.12 -8.22 27.06
N GLY A 93 -10.69 -9.14 27.91
CA GLY A 93 -11.14 -10.51 27.85
C GLY A 93 -10.59 -11.37 28.96
N GLU A 94 -10.61 -12.67 28.73
CA GLU A 94 -10.06 -13.70 29.60
C GLU A 94 -9.18 -14.64 28.76
N ASN A 95 -8.14 -15.18 29.39
CA ASN A 95 -7.20 -16.13 28.79
C ASN A 95 -6.53 -15.64 27.49
N LEU A 96 -6.25 -14.33 27.36
CA LEU A 96 -5.61 -13.70 26.20
C LEU A 96 -4.10 -14.02 26.06
N GLY A 97 -3.67 -15.18 26.54
CA GLY A 97 -2.29 -15.65 26.53
C GLY A 97 -1.48 -15.27 27.77
N THR A 98 -0.29 -15.86 27.89
CA THR A 98 0.64 -15.64 29.01
C THR A 98 1.71 -14.60 28.72
N ASP A 99 2.09 -14.45 27.45
CA ASP A 99 3.19 -13.59 27.01
C ASP A 99 2.91 -13.02 25.61
N GLN A 100 3.67 -12.00 25.22
CA GLN A 100 3.58 -11.42 23.87
C GLN A 100 3.79 -12.47 22.76
N ASN A 101 4.71 -13.41 22.97
CA ASN A 101 5.03 -14.47 22.00
C ASN A 101 3.98 -15.59 21.95
N ASP A 102 3.05 -15.60 22.91
CA ASP A 102 1.93 -16.54 22.94
C ASP A 102 0.81 -16.11 21.97
N LEU A 103 0.82 -14.84 21.54
CA LEU A 103 -0.11 -14.34 20.52
C LEU A 103 0.31 -14.84 19.12
N LEU A 104 -0.52 -15.68 18.52
CA LEU A 104 -0.28 -16.23 17.17
C LEU A 104 -1.03 -15.46 16.09
N MET A 105 -2.21 -14.95 16.42
CA MET A 105 -3.06 -14.22 15.46
C MET A 105 -3.85 -13.11 16.16
N LEU A 106 -3.89 -11.92 15.54
CA LEU A 106 -4.82 -10.86 15.92
C LEU A 106 -5.36 -10.16 14.67
N PHE A 107 -6.63 -10.40 14.33
CA PHE A 107 -7.32 -9.70 13.26
C PHE A 107 -8.42 -8.80 13.82
N ILE A 108 -8.46 -7.56 13.36
CA ILE A 108 -9.52 -6.60 13.69
C ILE A 108 -10.13 -6.13 12.38
N CYS A 109 -11.43 -6.35 12.19
CA CYS A 109 -12.14 -5.94 10.96
C CYS A 109 -11.52 -6.49 9.66
N GLY A 110 -10.94 -7.69 9.73
CA GLY A 110 -10.30 -8.34 8.58
C GLY A 110 -8.85 -7.90 8.32
N THR A 111 -8.31 -6.95 9.11
CA THR A 111 -6.93 -6.48 8.99
C THR A 111 -6.04 -7.15 10.05
N ASP A 112 -4.88 -7.64 9.64
CA ASP A 112 -3.87 -8.19 10.55
C ASP A 112 -3.27 -7.06 11.40
N CYS A 113 -3.42 -7.18 12.72
CA CYS A 113 -2.92 -6.22 13.70
C CYS A 113 -1.85 -6.84 14.61
N MET A 114 -1.24 -7.96 14.22
CA MET A 114 -0.22 -8.63 15.02
C MET A 114 1.00 -7.73 15.28
N HIS A 115 1.48 -7.02 14.26
CA HIS A 115 2.66 -6.15 14.37
C HIS A 115 2.50 -5.00 15.38
N THR A 116 1.27 -4.54 15.61
CA THR A 116 0.97 -3.45 16.54
C THR A 116 0.47 -3.95 17.89
N ALA A 117 0.24 -5.26 18.04
CA ALA A 117 -0.28 -5.87 19.24
C ALA A 117 0.76 -5.84 20.36
N LYS A 118 0.38 -5.27 21.50
CA LYS A 118 1.13 -5.24 22.75
C LYS A 118 0.29 -5.93 23.82
N TRP A 119 0.68 -7.14 24.16
CA TRP A 119 0.17 -7.90 25.30
C TRP A 119 0.58 -7.19 26.60
N LYS A 120 -0.38 -7.01 27.51
CA LYS A 120 -0.14 -6.39 28.82
C LYS A 120 -0.40 -7.37 29.95
N THR A 121 -1.50 -8.10 29.85
CA THR A 121 -1.94 -9.06 30.86
C THR A 121 -2.84 -10.07 30.17
N ASP A 122 -3.10 -11.20 30.82
CA ASP A 122 -4.02 -12.24 30.36
C ASP A 122 -5.47 -11.76 30.10
N LYS A 123 -5.82 -10.57 30.59
CA LYS A 123 -7.11 -9.92 30.38
C LYS A 123 -7.06 -8.70 29.47
N LYS A 124 -5.88 -8.27 29.03
CA LYS A 124 -5.70 -7.00 28.32
C LYS A 124 -4.62 -7.06 27.24
N ILE A 125 -5.02 -6.74 26.01
CA ILE A 125 -4.13 -6.51 24.88
C ILE A 125 -4.41 -5.12 24.31
N ILE A 126 -3.37 -4.42 23.90
CA ILE A 126 -3.48 -3.13 23.23
C ILE A 126 -2.97 -3.31 21.81
N ALA A 127 -3.76 -2.95 20.79
CA ALA A 127 -3.34 -3.01 19.39
C ALA A 127 -3.72 -1.71 18.68
N ARG A 128 -3.06 -1.39 17.58
CA ARG A 128 -3.47 -0.28 16.72
C ARG A 128 -4.13 -0.84 15.47
N LEU A 129 -5.30 -0.30 15.15
CA LEU A 129 -6.03 -0.69 13.96
C LEU A 129 -5.21 -0.34 12.72
N GLY A 130 -4.97 -1.32 11.85
CA GLY A 130 -4.34 -1.09 10.56
C GLY A 130 -5.26 -0.37 9.56
N GLN A 131 -4.89 -0.41 8.28
CA GLN A 131 -5.78 0.02 7.21
C GLN A 131 -6.96 -0.96 7.13
N ALA A 132 -8.15 -0.51 7.52
CA ALA A 132 -9.36 -1.32 7.58
C ALA A 132 -10.48 -0.64 6.78
N ASN A 133 -11.31 -1.46 6.14
CA ASN A 133 -12.46 -0.98 5.38
C ASN A 133 -13.55 -0.45 6.31
N ARG A 134 -14.30 0.55 5.84
CA ARG A 134 -15.46 1.08 6.54
C ARG A 134 -16.49 -0.03 6.79
N GLY A 135 -16.94 -0.19 8.03
CA GLY A 135 -17.97 -1.16 8.37
C GLY A 135 -17.86 -1.76 9.77
N LEU A 136 -18.77 -2.69 10.07
CA LEU A 136 -18.72 -3.52 11.28
C LEU A 136 -17.81 -4.72 11.02
N GLY A 137 -16.77 -4.85 11.83
CA GLY A 137 -15.80 -5.93 11.78
C GLY A 137 -15.81 -6.76 13.05
N GLU A 138 -15.57 -8.06 12.90
CA GLU A 138 -15.29 -8.96 14.02
C GLU A 138 -13.81 -8.89 14.44
N VAL A 139 -13.52 -9.34 15.66
CA VAL A 139 -12.16 -9.40 16.22
C VAL A 139 -11.75 -10.83 16.47
N LYS A 140 -10.82 -11.36 15.69
CA LYS A 140 -10.35 -12.75 15.85
C LYS A 140 -8.99 -12.76 16.54
N ILE A 141 -8.85 -13.63 17.53
CA ILE A 141 -7.61 -13.82 18.28
C ILE A 141 -7.27 -15.30 18.27
N ALA A 142 -5.99 -15.65 18.14
CA ALA A 142 -5.51 -16.99 18.45
C ALA A 142 -4.25 -16.91 19.30
N THR A 143 -4.19 -17.76 20.32
CA THR A 143 -3.02 -17.91 21.20
C THR A 143 -2.46 -19.33 21.10
N LYS A 144 -1.18 -19.52 21.41
CA LYS A 144 -0.57 -20.85 21.43
C LYS A 144 -1.06 -21.66 22.64
N SER A 145 -1.35 -21.02 23.76
CA SER A 145 -1.86 -21.65 24.98
C SER A 145 -3.36 -22.00 24.99
N GLY A 146 -4.20 -21.22 24.29
CA GLY A 146 -5.65 -21.34 24.33
C GLY A 146 -6.33 -21.55 22.97
N GLY A 147 -5.54 -21.68 21.89
CA GLY A 147 -6.06 -21.91 20.55
C GLY A 147 -6.84 -20.71 20.00
N ARG A 148 -7.89 -20.98 19.21
CA ARG A 148 -8.71 -19.95 18.57
C ARG A 148 -9.70 -19.36 19.57
N GLY A 149 -9.67 -18.04 19.70
CA GLY A 149 -10.51 -17.29 20.62
C GLY A 149 -11.91 -17.01 20.12
N ILE A 150 -12.80 -16.77 21.07
CA ILE A 150 -14.20 -16.42 20.86
C ILE A 150 -14.34 -14.91 21.09
N CYS A 151 -15.03 -14.23 20.17
CA CYS A 151 -15.32 -12.80 20.28
C CYS A 151 -16.82 -12.55 20.26
N ASN A 152 -17.32 -11.89 21.29
CA ASN A 152 -18.75 -11.54 21.37
C ASN A 152 -19.03 -10.10 20.90
N VAL A 153 -17.98 -9.32 20.67
CA VAL A 153 -18.07 -7.88 20.38
C VAL A 153 -17.56 -7.59 18.97
N LYS A 154 -18.26 -6.69 18.27
CA LYS A 154 -17.88 -6.18 16.95
C LYS A 154 -17.31 -4.77 17.10
N PHE A 155 -16.31 -4.45 16.29
CA PHE A 155 -15.72 -3.12 16.19
C PHE A 155 -16.27 -2.40 14.96
N ARG A 156 -16.59 -1.12 15.06
CA ARG A 156 -17.07 -0.32 13.92
C ARG A 156 -15.98 0.62 13.41
N VAL A 157 -15.56 0.42 12.18
CA VAL A 157 -14.64 1.32 11.48
C VAL A 157 -15.43 2.36 10.71
N PHE A 158 -15.14 3.64 10.97
CA PHE A 158 -15.61 4.74 10.14
C PHE A 158 -14.41 5.53 9.62
N ILE A 159 -14.55 6.10 8.43
CA ILE A 159 -13.56 7.01 7.87
C ILE A 159 -14.07 8.41 8.21
N ALA A 160 -13.25 9.22 8.88
CA ALA A 160 -13.58 10.62 9.11
C ALA A 160 -13.65 11.32 7.74
N GLN A 161 -14.84 11.75 7.36
CA GLN A 161 -15.01 12.60 6.20
C GLN A 161 -14.69 14.02 6.67
N ILE A 162 -13.53 14.52 6.28
CA ILE A 162 -13.11 15.88 6.59
C ILE A 162 -14.09 16.81 5.87
N GLY A 163 -14.81 17.63 6.63
CA GLY A 163 -15.72 18.62 6.07
C GLY A 163 -14.95 19.72 5.33
N PRO A 164 -15.58 20.49 4.43
CA PRO A 164 -14.93 21.61 3.75
C PRO A 164 -14.36 22.69 4.68
N LEU A 165 -14.82 22.71 5.94
CA LEU A 165 -14.43 23.68 6.98
C LEU A 165 -13.50 23.07 8.05
N GLU A 166 -13.12 21.80 7.93
CA GLU A 166 -12.31 21.12 8.94
C GLU A 166 -10.83 21.12 8.52
N GLU A 167 -9.99 21.79 9.31
CA GLU A 167 -8.56 21.90 9.02
C GLU A 167 -7.88 20.54 9.11
N SER A 168 -7.34 20.05 7.99
CA SER A 168 -6.49 18.85 7.98
C SER A 168 -5.02 19.26 8.01
N ALA A 169 -4.27 18.87 9.04
CA ALA A 169 -2.81 19.01 9.11
C ALA A 169 -2.07 17.97 8.24
N VAL A 170 -2.69 17.55 7.14
CA VAL A 170 -2.05 16.74 6.11
C VAL A 170 -1.33 17.72 5.21
N TRP A 171 -0.01 17.74 5.29
CA TRP A 171 0.81 18.41 4.29
C TRP A 171 0.63 17.65 2.98
N VAL A 172 -0.26 18.16 2.14
CA VAL A 172 -0.39 17.71 0.76
C VAL A 172 0.85 18.21 0.04
N ASP A 173 1.60 17.30 -0.55
CA ASP A 173 2.66 17.70 -1.47
C ASP A 173 1.99 18.38 -2.67
N GLU A 174 2.00 19.71 -2.66
CA GLU A 174 1.34 20.54 -3.66
C GLU A 174 1.86 20.26 -5.08
N THR A 175 3.06 19.68 -5.18
CA THR A 175 3.69 19.28 -6.45
C THR A 175 2.99 18.10 -7.14
N GLN A 176 2.27 17.25 -6.39
CA GLN A 176 1.61 16.05 -6.95
C GLN A 176 0.10 16.23 -7.18
N THR A 177 -0.53 17.15 -6.46
CA THR A 177 -2.00 17.17 -6.33
C THR A 177 -2.67 18.36 -7.02
N VAL A 178 -1.90 19.38 -7.38
CA VAL A 178 -2.38 20.54 -8.14
C VAL A 178 -1.79 20.48 -9.54
N PRO A 179 -2.56 20.09 -10.58
CA PRO A 179 -2.10 20.29 -11.95
C PRO A 179 -2.02 21.80 -12.20
N GLY A 180 -0.79 22.35 -12.22
CA GLY A 180 -0.52 23.74 -12.61
C GLY A 180 0.23 24.62 -11.62
N ARG A 181 0.71 24.11 -10.47
CA ARG A 181 1.74 24.81 -9.67
C ARG A 181 3.08 24.16 -9.86
N GLU A 182 3.64 24.39 -11.04
CA GLU A 182 5.02 24.07 -11.38
C GLU A 182 5.93 25.08 -10.68
N TYR A 183 6.04 24.99 -9.34
CA TYR A 183 7.18 25.61 -8.67
C TYR A 183 8.42 24.86 -9.17
N GLY A 184 9.30 25.62 -9.81
CA GLY A 184 10.37 25.11 -10.63
C GLY A 184 11.16 23.98 -9.96
N GLN A 185 11.46 22.99 -10.81
CA GLN A 185 12.50 21.98 -10.64
C GLN A 185 12.10 20.70 -9.90
N CYS A 186 11.76 19.64 -10.64
CA CYS A 186 12.74 18.67 -11.10
C CYS A 186 12.05 17.59 -11.96
N VAL A 187 12.80 17.13 -12.95
CA VAL A 187 12.63 15.88 -13.70
C VAL A 187 12.34 14.72 -12.73
N VAL A 188 11.73 13.66 -13.28
CA VAL A 188 11.52 12.29 -12.74
C VAL A 188 10.03 12.11 -12.35
N LEU A 189 9.14 11.57 -13.18
CA LEU A 189 9.28 10.40 -14.06
C LEU A 189 8.43 10.49 -15.32
N GLN A 190 9.08 10.26 -16.45
CA GLN A 190 8.79 9.11 -17.31
C GLN A 190 7.61 8.22 -16.87
N ALA A 191 6.40 8.64 -17.23
CA ALA A 191 5.29 7.77 -17.60
C ALA A 191 4.36 8.57 -18.52
N VAL A 192 4.87 9.08 -19.66
CA VAL A 192 4.63 8.44 -20.98
C VAL A 192 3.12 8.36 -21.21
N ARG A 193 2.45 9.29 -21.88
CA ARG A 193 2.69 9.81 -23.23
C ARG A 193 1.79 11.01 -23.50
N THR A 194 2.34 11.96 -24.26
CA THR A 194 1.67 12.98 -25.06
C THR A 194 0.81 14.01 -24.32
N VAL A 195 1.44 14.88 -23.53
CA VAL A 195 1.00 16.28 -23.52
C VAL A 195 2.01 17.00 -24.39
N ALA A 196 1.54 17.54 -25.51
CA ALA A 196 2.36 18.40 -26.35
C ALA A 196 3.00 19.45 -25.46
N GLN A 197 4.32 19.62 -25.55
CA GLN A 197 5.00 20.77 -24.99
C GLN A 197 4.47 22.00 -25.73
N THR A 198 3.30 22.48 -25.34
CA THR A 198 2.90 23.84 -25.61
C THR A 198 3.85 24.66 -24.76
N SER A 199 4.94 25.08 -25.41
CA SER A 199 5.78 26.23 -25.06
C SER A 199 4.92 27.50 -25.03
N GLU A 200 3.81 27.46 -24.30
CA GLU A 200 3.12 28.67 -23.88
C GLU A 200 3.83 29.05 -22.60
N GLU A 201 4.93 29.77 -22.80
CA GLU A 201 5.59 30.60 -21.80
C GLU A 201 4.50 31.48 -21.18
N ARG A 202 3.83 30.95 -20.16
CA ARG A 202 2.81 31.68 -19.41
C ARG A 202 3.59 32.73 -18.64
N ASP A 203 3.52 33.93 -19.18
CA ASP A 203 3.94 35.14 -18.51
C ASP A 203 3.33 35.21 -17.09
N ALA A 204 4.06 35.81 -16.16
CA ALA A 204 3.67 35.90 -14.76
C ALA A 204 2.34 36.67 -14.55
N LEU A 205 1.92 37.49 -15.52
CA LEU A 205 0.64 38.20 -15.51
C LEU A 205 -0.47 37.45 -16.24
N GLY A 206 -0.18 36.28 -16.83
CA GLY A 206 -1.15 35.52 -17.62
C GLY A 206 -1.57 36.22 -18.91
N LEU A 207 -0.84 37.26 -19.34
CA LEU A 207 -1.06 37.98 -20.58
C LEU A 207 -0.21 37.37 -21.69
N LYS A 208 -0.68 37.45 -22.94
CA LYS A 208 0.13 36.98 -24.07
C LYS A 208 1.30 37.95 -24.26
N PRO A 209 2.57 37.51 -24.18
CA PRO A 209 3.72 38.38 -24.29
C PRO A 209 3.72 39.08 -25.66
N THR A 210 4.05 40.37 -25.66
CA THR A 210 4.10 41.15 -26.89
C THR A 210 5.34 40.73 -27.70
N THR A 211 5.20 40.57 -29.02
CA THR A 211 6.30 40.11 -29.89
C THR A 211 7.38 41.17 -30.12
N LYS A 212 7.14 42.43 -29.72
CA LYS A 212 8.11 43.52 -29.82
C LYS A 212 8.76 43.74 -28.46
N LYS A 213 10.06 43.47 -28.39
CA LYS A 213 10.89 43.75 -27.21
C LYS A 213 11.42 45.18 -27.31
N MET A 214 11.39 45.92 -26.20
CA MET A 214 12.07 47.22 -26.09
C MET A 214 13.59 47.05 -26.32
N ASP A 215 14.24 48.08 -26.86
CA ASP A 215 15.67 48.02 -27.15
C ASP A 215 16.51 47.76 -25.88
N PRO A 216 17.31 46.68 -25.84
CA PRO A 216 18.03 46.27 -24.63
C PRO A 216 19.12 47.27 -24.22
N THR A 217 19.57 48.10 -25.16
CA THR A 217 20.56 49.17 -24.95
C THR A 217 19.97 50.39 -24.23
N LEU A 218 18.65 50.60 -24.32
CA LEU A 218 17.95 51.64 -23.59
C LEU A 218 17.65 51.16 -22.16
N LEU A 219 17.21 49.91 -22.03
CA LEU A 219 16.95 49.28 -20.73
C LEU A 219 18.22 49.26 -19.85
N SER A 220 19.38 48.90 -20.41
CA SER A 220 20.65 48.89 -19.66
C SER A 220 21.11 50.28 -19.21
N LYS A 221 20.70 51.35 -19.90
CA LYS A 221 20.96 52.74 -19.47
C LYS A 221 20.04 53.18 -18.34
N LEU A 222 18.79 52.73 -18.32
CA LEU A 222 17.80 53.06 -17.30
C LEU A 222 18.01 52.26 -16.00
N PHE A 223 18.49 51.03 -16.12
CA PHE A 223 18.68 50.10 -15.02
C PHE A 223 20.08 49.45 -15.10
N PRO A 224 21.13 50.16 -14.69
CA PRO A 224 22.51 49.68 -14.83
C PRO A 224 22.80 48.38 -14.05
N ASP A 225 22.08 48.15 -12.95
CA ASP A 225 22.26 47.00 -12.05
C ASP A 225 21.11 45.97 -12.11
N GLY A 226 20.14 46.16 -13.00
CA GLY A 226 18.91 45.36 -13.06
C GLY A 226 18.87 44.42 -14.26
N SER A 227 18.15 43.30 -14.13
CA SER A 227 17.90 42.36 -15.23
C SER A 227 16.45 41.89 -15.30
N GLY A 228 15.98 41.56 -16.50
CA GLY A 228 14.65 40.98 -16.73
C GLY A 228 14.56 39.47 -16.46
N ASN A 229 15.67 38.79 -16.16
CA ASN A 229 15.63 37.34 -15.96
C ASN A 229 15.14 36.99 -14.55
N ILE A 230 13.96 36.36 -14.46
CA ILE A 230 13.28 35.96 -13.20
C ILE A 230 14.16 35.04 -12.34
N ARG A 231 15.15 34.36 -12.95
CA ARG A 231 16.02 33.38 -12.27
C ARG A 231 17.27 34.01 -11.65
N MET A 232 17.52 35.30 -11.88
CA MET A 232 18.71 35.98 -11.37
C MET A 232 18.38 36.82 -10.13
N GLU A 233 19.32 36.92 -9.19
CA GLU A 233 19.14 37.74 -7.97
C GLU A 233 19.02 39.24 -8.27
N SER A 234 19.56 39.69 -9.41
CA SER A 234 19.42 41.06 -9.93
C SER A 234 18.12 41.30 -10.68
N PHE A 235 17.10 40.44 -10.49
CA PHE A 235 15.82 40.60 -11.15
C PHE A 235 15.14 41.92 -10.76
N ASN A 236 14.85 42.73 -11.78
CA ASN A 236 14.08 43.96 -11.63
C ASN A 236 12.72 43.81 -12.33
N PRO A 237 11.60 43.87 -11.59
CA PRO A 237 10.27 43.69 -12.18
C PRO A 237 9.94 44.79 -13.20
N GLN A 238 10.47 46.01 -13.04
CA GLN A 238 10.23 47.11 -13.98
C GLN A 238 10.92 46.86 -15.32
N TRP A 239 12.13 46.28 -15.30
CA TRP A 239 12.82 45.86 -16.52
C TRP A 239 11.99 44.82 -17.26
N TYR A 240 11.54 43.78 -16.55
CA TYR A 240 10.77 42.67 -17.12
C TYR A 240 9.47 43.15 -17.78
N LEU A 241 8.73 44.05 -17.11
CA LEU A 241 7.50 44.61 -17.66
C LEU A 241 7.74 45.47 -18.90
N LEU A 242 8.79 46.29 -18.93
CA LEU A 242 9.10 47.09 -20.13
C LEU A 242 9.56 46.20 -21.29
N GLU A 243 10.32 45.14 -21.01
CA GLU A 243 10.79 44.21 -22.03
C GLU A 243 9.65 43.39 -22.66
N HIS A 244 8.67 42.94 -21.86
CA HIS A 244 7.64 41.98 -22.29
C HIS A 244 6.22 42.57 -22.48
N HIS A 245 5.93 43.71 -21.83
CA HIS A 245 4.59 44.32 -21.71
C HIS A 245 4.59 45.82 -22.00
N SER A 246 5.56 46.33 -22.76
CA SER A 246 5.61 47.76 -23.09
C SER A 246 4.44 48.27 -23.93
N GLU A 247 3.82 47.42 -24.75
CA GLU A 247 2.68 47.78 -25.60
C GLU A 247 1.35 47.15 -25.14
N THR A 248 1.32 46.47 -23.98
CA THR A 248 0.04 45.98 -23.45
C THR A 248 -0.77 47.17 -22.93
N PRO A 249 -2.03 47.34 -23.38
CA PRO A 249 -2.89 48.47 -23.00
C PRO A 249 -3.29 48.46 -21.52
#